data_AF-G2ZUV9-F1
#
_entry.id   AF-G2ZUV9-F1
#
_cell.length_a   1.000
_cell.length_b   1.000
_cell.length_c   1.000
_cell.angle_alpha   90.00
_cell.angle_beta   90.00
_cell.angle_gamma   90.00
#
_symmetry.space_group_name_H-M   'P 1'
#
loop_
_entity.id
_entity.type
_entity.pdbx_description
1 polymer ?
#
loop_
_entity_poly.entity_id
_entity_poly.type
_entity_poly.pdbx_seq_one_letter_code
_entity_poly.pdbx_strand_id
1 'polypeptide(L)'
;MPGHSQDMMTIDMHALDALNTSISENLGRVSRLGARVVALSRFVAVAFPHLPAGECAAIERAFREQINDAMSMTSDEPVPGFYEEALLAEVNLLLAALKQRSQSLL
;
A
#
# COMPACT_ATOMS: atom_id res chain seq x y z
N MET A 1 -54.68 13.67 3.79
CA MET A 1 -53.32 14.15 4.10
C MET A 1 -52.33 13.35 3.28
N PRO A 2 -51.92 13.80 2.07
CA PRO A 2 -50.88 13.16 1.29
C PRO A 2 -49.54 13.86 1.58
N GLY A 3 -48.61 13.17 2.25
CA GLY A 3 -47.31 13.75 2.60
C GLY A 3 -46.28 12.74 3.10
N HIS A 4 -46.69 11.53 3.49
CA HIS A 4 -45.77 10.53 4.05
C HIS A 4 -45.06 9.63 3.01
N SER A 5 -45.56 9.54 1.77
CA SER A 5 -44.91 8.71 0.73
C SER A 5 -43.83 9.44 -0.08
N GLN A 6 -43.85 10.77 -0.11
CA GLN A 6 -42.87 11.55 -0.86
C GLN A 6 -41.51 11.62 -0.14
N ASP A 7 -41.50 11.81 1.19
CA ASP A 7 -40.26 11.92 1.98
C ASP A 7 -39.45 10.61 2.06
N MET A 8 -40.11 9.45 2.00
CA MET A 8 -39.43 8.15 2.08
C MET A 8 -38.71 7.77 0.79
N MET A 9 -39.18 8.26 -0.37
CA MET A 9 -38.58 7.96 -1.68
C MET A 9 -37.37 8.88 -1.97
N THR A 10 -37.34 10.10 -1.43
CA THR A 10 -36.21 11.04 -1.53
C THR A 10 -35.02 10.61 -0.68
N ILE A 11 -35.26 10.01 0.49
CA ILE A 11 -34.18 9.50 1.36
C ILE A 11 -33.42 8.35 0.69
N ASP A 12 -34.12 7.49 -0.07
CA ASP A 12 -33.54 6.36 -0.80
C ASP A 12 -32.61 6.82 -1.95
N MET A 13 -33.06 7.82 -2.72
CA MET A 13 -32.27 8.37 -3.84
C MET A 13 -31.01 9.11 -3.37
N HIS A 14 -31.11 9.93 -2.32
CA HIS A 14 -29.95 10.65 -1.79
C HIS A 14 -28.92 9.71 -1.15
N ALA A 15 -29.36 8.63 -0.50
CA ALA A 15 -28.47 7.60 0.04
C ALA A 15 -27.75 6.83 -1.08
N LEU A 16 -28.46 6.52 -2.18
CA LEU A 16 -27.90 5.85 -3.35
C LEU A 16 -26.86 6.73 -4.08
N ASP A 17 -27.12 8.03 -4.22
CA ASP A 17 -26.18 8.99 -4.80
C ASP A 17 -24.93 9.17 -3.93
N ALA A 18 -25.11 9.25 -2.62
CA ALA A 18 -23.99 9.33 -1.67
C ALA A 18 -23.12 8.06 -1.71
N LEU A 19 -23.74 6.88 -1.82
CA LEU A 19 -23.05 5.61 -1.98
C LEU A 19 -22.28 5.55 -3.31
N ASN A 20 -22.90 5.95 -4.43
CA ASN A 20 -22.27 5.96 -5.74
C ASN A 20 -21.08 6.93 -5.80
N THR A 21 -21.22 8.09 -5.14
CA THR A 21 -20.11 9.05 -4.97
C THR A 21 -18.97 8.43 -4.16
N SER A 22 -19.29 7.79 -3.04
CA SER A 22 -18.29 7.14 -2.17
C SER A 22 -17.58 5.99 -2.89
N ILE A 23 -18.30 5.21 -3.70
CA ILE A 23 -17.72 4.15 -4.55
C ILE A 23 -16.78 4.76 -5.59
N SER A 24 -17.21 5.82 -6.27
CA SER A 24 -16.39 6.49 -7.30
C SER A 24 -15.12 7.10 -6.71
N GLU A 25 -15.22 7.74 -5.55
CA GLU A 25 -14.08 8.30 -4.83
C GLU A 25 -13.11 7.21 -4.36
N ASN A 26 -13.65 6.12 -3.79
CA ASN A 26 -12.85 4.97 -3.37
C ASN A 26 -12.16 4.29 -4.56
N LEU A 27 -12.85 4.15 -5.69
CA LEU A 27 -12.25 3.65 -6.93
C LEU A 27 -11.11 4.57 -7.40
N GLY A 28 -11.29 5.88 -7.32
CA GLY A 28 -10.23 6.85 -7.61
C GLY A 28 -9.03 6.72 -6.67
N ARG A 29 -9.26 6.50 -5.37
CA ARG A 29 -8.21 6.27 -4.38
C ARG A 29 -7.45 4.96 -4.63
N VAL A 30 -8.17 3.86 -4.88
CA VAL A 30 -7.59 2.54 -5.20
C VAL A 30 -6.81 2.61 -6.52
N SER A 31 -7.35 3.28 -7.54
CA SER A 31 -6.65 3.46 -8.82
C SER A 31 -5.35 4.23 -8.66
N ARG A 32 -5.34 5.31 -7.87
CA ARG A 32 -4.11 6.07 -7.56
C ARG A 32 -3.11 5.24 -6.76
N LEU A 33 -3.59 4.44 -5.80
CA LEU A 33 -2.72 3.53 -5.04
C LEU A 33 -2.08 2.50 -5.98
N GLY A 34 -2.87 1.86 -6.86
CA GLY A 34 -2.37 0.93 -7.86
C GLY A 34 -1.35 1.57 -8.81
N ALA A 35 -1.63 2.77 -9.32
CA ALA A 35 -0.69 3.51 -10.16
C ALA A 35 0.62 3.84 -9.43
N ARG A 36 0.55 4.22 -8.15
CA ARG A 36 1.73 4.49 -7.32
C ARG A 36 2.57 3.23 -7.09
N VAL A 37 1.92 2.09 -6.79
CA VAL A 37 2.61 0.80 -6.66
C VAL A 37 3.34 0.46 -7.95
N VAL A 38 2.66 0.53 -9.10
CA VAL A 38 3.30 0.26 -10.41
C VAL A 38 4.48 1.18 -10.67
N ALA A 39 4.33 2.49 -10.44
CA ALA A 39 5.41 3.45 -10.64
C ALA A 39 6.62 3.15 -9.74
N LEU A 40 6.40 2.88 -8.45
CA LEU A 40 7.46 2.54 -7.50
C LEU A 40 8.15 1.22 -7.86
N SER A 41 7.39 0.17 -8.20
CA SER A 41 7.95 -1.11 -8.61
C SER A 41 8.82 -0.98 -9.87
N ARG A 42 8.38 -0.21 -10.86
CA ARG A 42 9.16 0.06 -12.08
C ARG A 42 10.41 0.89 -11.78
N PHE A 43 10.29 1.89 -10.92
CA PHE A 43 11.44 2.70 -10.49
C PHE A 43 12.49 1.84 -9.79
N VAL A 44 12.08 1.00 -8.84
CA VAL A 44 12.97 0.07 -8.14
C VAL A 44 13.63 -0.88 -9.15
N ALA A 45 12.87 -1.49 -10.07
CA ALA A 45 13.43 -2.39 -11.07
C ALA A 45 14.51 -1.73 -11.96
N VAL A 46 14.39 -0.43 -12.23
CA VAL A 46 15.39 0.34 -12.99
C VAL A 46 16.58 0.75 -12.11
N ALA A 47 16.34 1.23 -10.89
CA ALA A 47 17.39 1.74 -10.02
C ALA A 47 18.23 0.62 -9.38
N PHE A 48 17.60 -0.52 -9.07
CA PHE A 48 18.21 -1.61 -8.30
C PHE A 48 19.47 -2.21 -8.95
N PRO A 49 19.53 -2.45 -10.27
CA PRO A 49 20.74 -2.91 -10.96
C PRO A 49 21.90 -1.89 -10.98
N HIS A 50 21.68 -0.65 -10.55
CA HIS A 50 22.72 0.38 -10.43
C HIS A 50 23.19 0.57 -8.99
N LEU A 51 22.64 -0.17 -8.02
CA LEU A 51 23.11 -0.12 -6.64
C LEU A 51 24.52 -0.69 -6.50
N PRO A 52 25.45 0.03 -5.84
CA PRO A 52 26.78 -0.46 -5.52
C PRO A 52 26.73 -1.59 -4.48
N ALA A 53 27.59 -2.61 -4.63
CA ALA A 53 27.65 -3.74 -3.71
C ALA A 53 27.92 -3.33 -2.26
N GLY A 54 28.80 -2.33 -2.07
CA GLY A 54 29.19 -1.83 -0.75
C GLY A 54 28.06 -1.15 0.03
N GLU A 55 27.05 -0.64 -0.68
CA GLU A 55 25.91 0.04 -0.08
C GLU A 55 24.74 -0.91 0.24
N CYS A 56 24.71 -2.11 -0.35
CA CYS A 56 23.62 -3.06 -0.15
C CYS A 56 23.39 -3.42 1.33
N ALA A 57 24.46 -3.56 2.12
CA ALA A 57 24.36 -3.87 3.54
C ALA A 57 23.83 -2.69 4.38
N ALA A 58 24.19 -1.45 4.00
CA ALA A 58 23.66 -0.25 4.64
C ALA A 58 22.18 -0.05 4.32
N ILE A 59 21.80 -0.27 3.04
CA ILE A 59 20.42 -0.22 2.56
C ILE A 59 19.56 -1.30 3.23
N GLU A 60 20.05 -2.54 3.34
CA GLU A 60 19.32 -3.61 4.05
C GLU A 60 18.99 -3.20 5.49
N ARG A 61 19.96 -2.62 6.21
CA ARG A 61 19.75 -2.19 7.60
C ARG A 61 18.73 -1.06 7.69
N ALA A 62 18.93 0.00 6.90
CA ALA A 62 18.03 1.16 6.88
C ALA A 62 16.61 0.75 6.45
N PHE A 63 16.47 -0.18 5.49
CA PHE A 63 15.18 -0.67 5.05
C PHE A 63 14.44 -1.41 6.17
N ARG A 64 15.13 -2.29 6.92
CA ARG A 64 14.52 -2.98 8.08
C ARG A 64 14.07 -2.03 9.16
N GLU A 65 14.86 -1.01 9.47
CA GLU A 65 14.52 0.03 10.45
C GLU A 65 13.22 0.76 10.04
N GLN A 66 13.13 1.20 8.78
CA GLN A 66 11.94 1.89 8.27
C GLN A 66 10.67 1.02 8.32
N ILE A 67 10.78 -0.29 8.03
CA ILE A 67 9.65 -1.22 8.14
C ILE A 67 9.22 -1.41 9.59
N ASN A 68 10.17 -1.57 10.50
CA ASN A 68 9.87 -1.71 11.93
C ASN A 68 9.20 -0.45 12.50
N ASP A 69 9.66 0.73 12.08
CA ASP A 69 9.04 2.00 12.47
C ASP A 69 7.60 2.10 11.93
N ALA A 70 7.38 1.72 10.67
CA ALA A 70 6.04 1.71 10.07
C ALA A 70 5.08 0.74 10.77
N MET A 71 5.56 -0.44 11.16
CA MET A 71 4.80 -1.44 11.93
C MET A 71 4.53 -0.99 13.38
N SER A 72 5.46 -0.23 13.97
CA SER A 72 5.30 0.27 15.35
C SER A 72 4.26 1.39 15.45
N MET A 73 4.11 2.20 14.40
CA MET A 73 3.12 3.30 14.33
C MET A 73 1.67 2.82 14.25
N THR A 74 1.43 1.55 13.91
CA THR A 74 0.08 0.97 13.79
C THR A 74 -0.48 0.41 15.11
N SER A 75 0.16 0.66 16.26
CA SER A 75 -0.11 -0.09 17.50
C SER A 75 -1.39 0.25 18.29
N ASP A 76 -2.21 1.23 17.89
CA ASP A 76 -3.47 1.53 18.61
C ASP A 76 -4.64 0.62 18.20
N GLU A 77 -4.53 -0.08 17.06
CA GLU A 77 -5.51 -1.07 16.62
C GLU A 77 -4.75 -2.23 15.95
N PRO A 78 -5.01 -3.50 16.31
CA PRO A 78 -4.25 -4.61 15.74
C PRO A 78 -4.41 -4.61 14.22
N VAL A 79 -3.29 -4.41 13.53
CA VAL A 79 -3.18 -4.57 12.09
C VAL A 79 -3.84 -5.91 11.72
N PRO A 80 -4.76 -5.94 10.73
CA PRO A 80 -5.36 -7.20 10.31
C PRO A 80 -4.24 -8.18 9.95
N GLY A 81 -4.19 -9.37 10.56
CA GLY A 81 -3.05 -10.29 10.42
C GLY A 81 -2.65 -10.56 8.96
N PHE A 82 -3.60 -10.54 8.03
CA PHE A 82 -3.34 -10.64 6.60
C PHE A 82 -2.49 -9.51 6.01
N TYR A 83 -2.60 -8.28 6.52
CA TYR A 83 -1.77 -7.16 6.09
C TYR A 83 -0.34 -7.31 6.60
N GLU A 84 -0.16 -7.70 7.86
CA GLU A 84 1.17 -7.93 8.44
C GLU A 84 1.90 -9.05 7.70
N GLU A 85 1.24 -10.19 7.47
CA GLU A 85 1.82 -11.31 6.71
C GLU A 85 2.19 -10.90 5.28
N ALA A 86 1.31 -10.19 4.58
CA ALA A 86 1.57 -9.71 3.23
C ALA A 86 2.75 -8.72 3.18
N LEU A 87 2.81 -7.78 4.13
CA LEU A 87 3.91 -6.83 4.23
C LEU A 87 5.24 -7.53 4.49
N LEU A 88 5.28 -8.47 5.44
CA LEU A 88 6.49 -9.23 5.75
C LEU A 88 6.95 -10.08 4.55
N ALA A 89 6.03 -10.66 3.78
CA ALA A 89 6.37 -11.39 2.56
C ALA A 89 7.07 -10.50 1.53
N GLU A 90 6.52 -9.30 1.26
CA GLU A 90 7.12 -8.33 0.33
C GLU A 90 8.49 -7.82 0.82
N VAL A 91 8.61 -7.55 2.12
CA VAL A 91 9.88 -7.10 2.74
C VAL A 91 10.96 -8.18 2.58
N ASN A 92 10.63 -9.44 2.85
CA ASN A 92 11.56 -10.55 2.71
C ASN A 92 12.00 -10.75 1.24
N LEU A 93 11.11 -10.55 0.28
CA LEU A 93 11.44 -10.62 -1.15
C LEU A 93 12.49 -9.57 -1.54
N LEU A 94 12.32 -8.32 -1.10
CA LEU A 94 13.25 -7.24 -1.40
C LEU A 94 14.62 -7.44 -0.70
N LEU A 95 14.61 -7.96 0.52
CA LEU A 95 15.84 -8.30 1.25
C LEU A 95 16.62 -9.43 0.59
N ALA A 96 15.93 -10.46 0.08
CA ALA A 96 16.56 -11.54 -0.67
C ALA A 96 17.23 -11.00 -1.96
N ALA A 97 16.54 -10.11 -2.69
CA ALA A 97 17.11 -9.45 -3.86
C ALA A 97 18.37 -8.64 -3.52
N LEU A 98 18.36 -7.88 -2.41
CA LEU A 98 19.52 -7.09 -1.96
C LEU A 98 20.74 -7.98 -1.66
N LYS A 99 20.51 -9.12 -1.01
CA LYS A 99 21.57 -10.12 -0.75
C LYS A 99 22.12 -10.74 -2.02
N GLN A 100 21.27 -11.07 -2.98
CA GLN A 100 21.71 -11.59 -4.27
C GLN A 100 22.53 -10.54 -5.04
N ARG A 101 22.13 -9.26 -4.98
CA ARG A 101 22.83 -8.16 -5.64
C ARG A 101 24.23 -7.95 -5.07
N SER A 102 24.39 -7.99 -3.75
CA SER A 102 25.70 -7.85 -3.12
C SER A 102 26.63 -9.01 -3.50
N GLN A 103 26.10 -10.23 -3.59
CA GLN A 103 26.85 -11.42 -3.99
C GLN A 103 27.20 -11.45 -5.48
N SER A 104 26.36 -10.92 -6.36
CA SER A 104 26.58 -10.92 -7.82
C SER A 104 27.65 -9.92 -8.29
N LEU A 105 28.14 -9.06 -7.39
CA LEU A 105 29.15 -8.04 -7.66
C LEU A 105 30.50 -8.33 -6.99
N LEU A 106 30.61 -9.46 -6.27
CA LEU A 106 31.84 -10.02 -5.70
C LEU A 106 32.46 -11.02 -6.67
#